data_AF-A0A2V9A5A4-F1
#
_entry.id   AF-A0A2V9A5A4-F1
#
_cell.length_a   1.000
_cell.length_b   1.000
_cell.length_c   1.000
_cell.angle_alpha   90.00
_cell.angle_beta   90.00
_cell.angle_gamma   90.00
#
_symmetry.space_group_name_H-M   'P 1'
#
loop_
_entity.id
_entity.type
_entity.pdbx_description
1 polymer ?
#
loop_
_entity_poly.entity_id
_entity_poly.type
_entity_poly.pdbx_seq_one_letter_code
_entity_poly.pdbx_strand_id
1 'polypeptide(L)' 'APWGVKDYGFRVIIAPSYADIFYNNCFKNGILPATLSEEQVEELLQRNEKEEGYSLTVNLPNQTIADKQGLMFKFEIAPS' A
#
# COMPACT_ATOMS: atom_id res chain seq x y z
N ALA A 1 -15.14 15.25 -12.06
CA ALA A 1 -16.16 15.56 -11.02
C ALA A 1 -15.69 15.01 -9.68
N PRO A 2 -15.89 15.70 -8.54
CA PRO A 2 -15.22 15.42 -7.26
C PRO A 2 -15.82 14.23 -6.47
N TRP A 3 -16.47 13.30 -7.15
CA TRP A 3 -17.04 12.08 -6.56
C TRP A 3 -16.29 10.80 -6.95
N GLY A 4 -15.28 10.89 -7.81
CA GLY A 4 -14.59 9.72 -8.36
C GLY A 4 -13.55 9.04 -7.48
N VAL A 5 -13.31 9.47 -6.24
CA VAL A 5 -12.26 8.86 -5.38
C VAL A 5 -12.85 8.04 -4.22
N LYS A 6 -14.16 8.19 -3.93
CA LYS A 6 -14.86 7.32 -2.96
C LYS A 6 -15.28 5.97 -3.55
N ASP A 7 -15.28 5.85 -4.88
CA ASP A 7 -15.79 4.67 -5.62
C ASP A 7 -14.72 3.68 -6.10
N TYR A 8 -13.41 3.92 -5.88
CA TYR A 8 -12.37 3.01 -6.37
C TYR A 8 -12.07 1.81 -5.47
N GLY A 9 -12.55 1.79 -4.23
CA GLY A 9 -12.40 0.63 -3.35
C GLY A 9 -10.96 0.35 -2.86
N PHE A 10 -10.02 1.29 -3.03
CA PHE A 10 -8.66 1.16 -2.50
C PHE A 10 -8.67 1.15 -0.97
N ARG A 11 -8.10 0.10 -0.37
CA ARG A 11 -8.01 -0.08 1.08
C ARG A 11 -6.61 0.18 1.61
N VAL A 12 -5.60 0.12 0.75
CA VAL A 12 -4.19 0.25 1.09
C VAL A 12 -3.51 1.09 0.01
N ILE A 13 -2.64 2.00 0.45
CA ILE A 13 -1.71 2.74 -0.40
C ILE A 13 -0.32 2.40 0.08
N ILE A 14 0.58 2.04 -0.84
CA ILE A 14 1.97 1.67 -0.53
C ILE A 14 2.89 2.73 -1.14
N ALA A 15 3.75 3.34 -0.33
CA ALA A 15 4.70 4.35 -0.79
C ALA A 15 5.92 4.45 0.15
N PRO A 16 7.04 5.04 -0.30
CA PRO A 16 8.20 5.28 0.57
C PRO A 16 7.99 6.35 1.63
N SER A 17 7.10 7.30 1.35
CA SER A 17 6.76 8.38 2.27
C SER A 17 5.40 8.99 1.92
N TYR A 18 4.83 9.73 2.87
CA TYR A 18 3.55 10.42 2.71
C TYR A 18 3.67 11.85 3.23
N ALA A 19 2.97 12.79 2.59
CA ALA A 19 2.77 14.11 3.17
C ALA A 19 1.81 14.02 4.37
N ASP A 20 2.08 14.77 5.44
CA ASP A 20 1.34 14.70 6.72
C ASP A 20 -0.18 14.84 6.55
N ILE A 21 -0.62 15.77 5.70
CA ILE A 21 -2.04 15.99 5.42
C ILE A 21 -2.66 14.76 4.75
N PHE A 22 -1.94 14.16 3.79
CA PHE A 22 -2.41 12.97 3.08
C PHE A 22 -2.48 11.76 4.01
N TYR A 23 -1.44 11.56 4.83
CA TYR A 23 -1.38 10.50 5.82
C TYR A 23 -2.57 10.56 6.78
N ASN A 24 -2.84 11.72 7.37
CA ASN A 24 -3.99 11.95 8.24
C ASN A 24 -5.33 11.73 7.54
N ASN A 25 -5.44 12.11 6.27
CA ASN A 25 -6.65 11.86 5.49
C ASN A 25 -6.88 10.38 5.18
N CYS A 26 -5.81 9.57 5.04
CA CYS A 26 -5.96 8.13 4.82
C CYS A 26 -6.69 7.46 5.99
N PHE A 27 -6.25 7.70 7.23
CA PHE A 27 -6.91 7.11 8.42
C PHE A 27 -8.36 7.56 8.57
N LYS A 28 -8.64 8.84 8.33
CA LYS A 28 -10.02 9.37 8.39
C LYS A 28 -10.95 8.71 7.38
N ASN A 29 -10.41 8.18 6.29
CA ASN A 29 -11.17 7.51 5.23
C ASN A 29 -11.03 5.98 5.24
N GLY A 30 -10.42 5.39 6.28
CA GLY A 30 -10.27 3.93 6.40
C GLY A 30 -9.30 3.33 5.38
N ILE A 31 -8.36 4.14 4.87
CA ILE A 31 -7.28 3.72 3.98
C ILE A 31 -6.02 3.52 4.81
N LEU A 32 -5.33 2.40 4.60
CA LEU A 32 -4.05 2.09 5.24
C LEU A 32 -2.89 2.66 4.41
N PRO A 33 -2.14 3.66 4.90
CA PRO A 33 -0.86 4.05 4.33
C PRO A 33 0.23 3.11 4.86
N ALA A 34 0.76 2.24 3.99
CA ALA A 34 1.81 1.28 4.32
C ALA A 34 3.16 1.74 3.76
N THR A 35 4.12 2.00 4.65
CA THR A 35 5.45 2.47 4.26
C THR A 35 6.38 1.30 3.97
N LEU A 36 7.03 1.32 2.79
CA LEU A 36 8.09 0.39 2.38
C LEU A 36 9.32 1.18 1.92
N SER A 37 10.48 0.57 1.76
CA SER A 37 11.63 1.26 1.15
C SER A 37 11.39 1.51 -0.35
N GLU A 38 12.11 2.47 -0.95
CA GLU A 38 12.05 2.73 -2.39
C GLU A 38 12.35 1.46 -3.21
N GLU A 39 13.38 0.70 -2.81
CA GLU A 39 13.76 -0.57 -3.43
C GLU A 39 12.62 -1.60 -3.41
N GLN A 40 11.90 -1.70 -2.28
CA GLN A 40 10.76 -2.61 -2.14
C GLN A 40 9.58 -2.18 -3.01
N VAL A 41 9.29 -0.88 -3.09
CA VAL A 41 8.23 -0.35 -3.96
C VAL A 41 8.56 -0.62 -5.42
N GLU A 42 9.81 -0.41 -5.82
CA GLU A 42 10.25 -0.70 -7.19
C GLU A 42 10.18 -2.20 -7.51
N GLU A 43 10.54 -3.09 -6.56
CA GLU A 43 10.35 -4.53 -6.75
C GLU A 43 8.87 -4.90 -6.95
N LEU A 44 7.95 -4.30 -6.19
CA LEU A 44 6.51 -4.51 -6.38
C LEU A 44 6.04 -4.07 -7.78
N LEU A 45 6.53 -2.93 -8.26
CA LEU A 45 6.22 -2.45 -9.61
C LEU A 45 6.74 -3.40 -10.68
N GLN A 46 8.00 -3.84 -10.57
CA GLN A 46 8.60 -4.80 -11.51
C GLN A 46 7.87 -6.14 -11.54
N ARG A 47 7.38 -6.63 -10.39
CA ARG A 47 6.56 -7.86 -10.32
C ARG A 47 5.20 -7.67 -10.97
N ASN A 48 4.55 -6.54 -10.73
CA ASN A 48 3.28 -6.19 -11.36
C ASN A 48 3.38 -6.09 -12.89
N GLU A 49 4.51 -5.58 -13.42
CA GLU A 49 4.74 -5.53 -14.87
C GLU A 49 4.98 -6.91 -15.50
N LYS A 50 5.51 -7.87 -14.73
CA LYS A 50 5.84 -9.22 -15.20
C LYS A 50 4.66 -10.20 -15.10
N GLU A 51 3.74 -9.99 -14.17
CA GLU A 51 2.59 -10.88 -13.95
C GLU A 51 1.27 -10.15 -14.20
N GLU A 52 0.55 -10.58 -15.22
CA GLU A 52 -0.81 -10.13 -15.46
C GLU A 52 -1.75 -10.62 -14.34
N GLY A 53 -2.46 -9.70 -13.68
CA GLY A 53 -3.31 -10.01 -12.53
C GLY A 53 -2.57 -10.11 -11.19
N TYR A 54 -1.38 -9.53 -11.09
CA TYR A 54 -0.60 -9.43 -9.85
C TYR A 54 -1.46 -8.99 -8.66
N SER A 55 -1.38 -9.73 -7.57
CA SER A 55 -2.23 -9.55 -6.40
C SER A 55 -1.41 -9.56 -5.12
N LEU A 56 -1.66 -8.58 -4.27
CA LEU A 56 -1.02 -8.44 -2.96
C LEU A 56 -2.01 -8.69 -1.83
N THR A 57 -1.54 -9.40 -0.81
CA THR A 57 -2.25 -9.58 0.46
C THR A 57 -1.59 -8.73 1.53
N VAL A 58 -2.39 -7.88 2.17
CA VAL A 58 -1.93 -7.02 3.27
C VAL A 58 -2.54 -7.50 4.58
N ASN A 59 -1.68 -7.88 5.52
CA ASN A 59 -2.06 -8.31 6.86
C ASN A 59 -1.70 -7.20 7.85
N LEU A 60 -2.70 -6.43 8.27
CA LEU A 60 -2.52 -5.32 9.19
C LEU A 60 -2.08 -5.77 10.60
N PRO A 61 -2.67 -6.78 11.25
CA PRO A 61 -2.20 -7.27 12.55
C PRO A 61 -0.71 -7.65 12.59
N ASN A 62 -0.20 -8.23 11.51
CA ASN A 62 1.20 -8.66 11.40
C ASN A 62 2.09 -7.64 10.68
N GLN A 63 1.51 -6.55 10.18
CA GLN A 63 2.16 -5.52 9.36
C GLN A 63 2.98 -6.09 8.19
N THR A 64 2.39 -7.03 7.46
CA THR A 64 3.06 -7.69 6.32
C THR A 64 2.31 -7.51 5.01
N ILE A 65 3.06 -7.34 3.92
CA ILE A 65 2.59 -7.40 2.53
C ILE A 65 3.21 -8.62 1.87
N ALA A 66 2.40 -9.44 1.21
CA ALA A 66 2.87 -10.65 0.53
C ALA A 66 2.18 -10.85 -0.82
N ASP A 67 2.87 -11.50 -1.76
CA ASP A 67 2.29 -11.97 -3.02
C ASP A 67 2.11 -13.50 -3.01
N LYS A 68 1.63 -14.07 -4.11
CA LYS A 68 1.50 -15.53 -4.29
C LYS A 68 2.80 -16.21 -4.73
N GLN A 69 3.83 -15.45 -5.06
CA GLN A 69 5.11 -15.91 -5.59
C GLN A 69 6.20 -16.03 -4.50
N GLY A 70 5.86 -15.76 -3.24
CA GLY A 70 6.76 -15.90 -2.09
C GLY A 70 7.42 -14.60 -1.63
N LEU A 71 7.02 -13.44 -2.16
CA LEU A 71 7.41 -12.14 -1.60
C LEU A 71 6.76 -11.95 -0.23
N MET A 72 7.54 -11.46 0.71
CA MET A 72 7.05 -11.05 2.02
C MET A 72 7.84 -9.85 2.52
N PHE A 73 7.16 -8.71 2.61
CA PHE A 73 7.70 -7.49 3.18
C PHE A 73 6.99 -7.15 4.48
N LYS A 74 7.73 -6.57 5.42
CA LYS A 74 7.15 -5.85 6.54
C LYS A 74 7.00 -4.39 6.14
N PHE A 75 5.84 -3.82 6.43
CA PHE A 75 5.61 -2.39 6.28
C PHE A 75 5.52 -1.74 7.64
N GLU A 76 5.79 -0.44 7.67
CA GLU A 76 5.59 0.36 8.86
C GLU A 76 4.40 1.29 8.68
N ILE A 77 3.80 1.66 9.81
CA ILE A 77 2.78 2.69 9.91
C ILE A 77 3.43 3.80 10.73
N ALA A 78 3.61 4.98 10.14
CA ALA A 78 4.23 6.09 10.86
C ALA A 78 3.42 6.40 12.15
N PRO A 79 4.10 6.62 13.28
CA PRO A 79 3.42 7.03 14.51
C PRO A 79 2.68 8.34 14.26
N SER A 80 1.44 8.42 14.74
CA SER A 80 0.65 9.66 14.76
C SER A 80 1.11 10.59 15.86
#